data_AF-A0A949IK02-F1
#
_entry.id   AF-A0A949IK02-F1
#
_cell.length_a   1.000
_cell.length_b   1.000
_cell.length_c   1.000
_cell.angle_alpha   90.00
_cell.angle_beta   90.00
_cell.angle_gamma   90.00
#
_symmetry.space_group_name_H-M   'P 1'
#
loop_
_entity.id
_entity.type
_entity.pdbx_description
1 polymer ?
#
loop_
_entity_poly.entity_id
_entity_poly.type
_entity_poly.pdbx_seq_one_letter_code
_entity_poly.pdbx_strand_id
1 'polypeptide(L)'
;MADVLCLGEILVDWVSTTVGAELDQAQQFTKAAGGAPANTAVGLARQGVPTAFIGRISDDAFGRWLRSILEVEGINVDGAILDPSAQTRMAYVVTTATGDRKLAEFSRIACADTKLQPNDLKQHLFALGSVLHFGSISLIESPAAEATKKAVELARSNKMLVSYDPNVRISLWPSRETCKQTILNTLSWADIVKINEDELEFLTGSREHRAAEQLREEHNLPVLVITLDSRGAYVVTKEGGRTVTGFQVDLVEATGAGDGFNSGVISGLLPLIKNTADKREALIGLDQETLCEIIRTANAIGAITCTKPGAIPALPSRDEVIAFLKKMDANQPAMS
;
A
#
# COMPACT_ATOMS: atom_id res chain seq x y z
N MET A 1 0.55 -21.46 -1.09
CA MET A 1 1.22 -20.89 0.11
C MET A 1 1.71 -19.50 -0.27
N ALA A 2 1.64 -18.53 0.65
CA ALA A 2 1.92 -17.13 0.34
C ALA A 2 3.24 -16.66 0.95
N ASP A 3 3.98 -15.87 0.19
CA ASP A 3 5.22 -15.20 0.59
C ASP A 3 4.94 -13.83 1.22
N VAL A 4 3.87 -13.17 0.78
CA VAL A 4 3.45 -11.87 1.32
C VAL A 4 2.02 -11.96 1.82
N LEU A 5 1.79 -11.42 3.03
CA LEU A 5 0.48 -11.28 3.63
C LEU A 5 0.11 -9.79 3.60
N CYS A 6 -1.00 -9.43 2.98
CA CYS A 6 -1.54 -8.08 3.00
C CYS A 6 -2.74 -8.04 3.95
N LEU A 7 -2.69 -7.19 4.98
CA LEU A 7 -3.72 -7.08 6.00
C LEU A 7 -4.42 -5.72 5.94
N GLY A 8 -5.76 -5.74 5.95
CA GLY A 8 -6.58 -4.57 6.18
C GLY A 8 -7.88 -4.59 5.38
N GLU A 9 -8.19 -3.45 4.75
CA GLU A 9 -9.46 -3.22 4.10
C GLU A 9 -9.44 -3.54 2.59
N ILE A 10 -10.60 -4.00 2.12
CA ILE A 10 -11.02 -3.99 0.72
C ILE A 10 -12.41 -3.38 0.68
N LEU A 11 -12.63 -2.43 -0.23
CA LEU A 11 -13.83 -1.58 -0.22
C LEU A 11 -14.33 -1.25 -1.62
N VAL A 12 -15.53 -0.68 -1.70
CA VAL A 12 -16.09 -0.16 -2.95
C VAL A 12 -15.79 1.33 -3.05
N ASP A 13 -15.08 1.73 -4.11
CA ASP A 13 -14.99 3.12 -4.52
C ASP A 13 -16.17 3.44 -5.46
N TRP A 14 -17.07 4.32 -5.02
CA TRP A 14 -18.07 4.95 -5.86
C TRP A 14 -17.46 6.18 -6.52
N VAL A 15 -17.08 6.00 -7.77
CA VAL A 15 -16.32 6.96 -8.54
C VAL A 15 -17.27 7.77 -9.41
N SER A 16 -17.43 9.07 -9.10
CA SER A 16 -18.30 9.98 -9.85
C SER A 16 -17.88 10.03 -11.31
N THR A 17 -18.84 9.93 -12.22
CA THR A 17 -18.61 10.15 -13.65
C THR A 17 -18.86 11.59 -14.08
N THR A 18 -19.35 12.43 -13.16
CA THR A 18 -19.59 13.85 -13.40
C THR A 18 -18.37 14.67 -12.99
N VAL A 19 -17.64 15.19 -13.97
CA VAL A 19 -16.45 16.05 -13.76
C VAL A 19 -16.86 17.39 -13.16
N GLY A 20 -16.13 17.83 -12.15
CA GLY A 20 -16.31 19.13 -11.48
C GLY A 20 -17.48 19.20 -10.51
N ALA A 21 -18.21 18.11 -10.29
CA ALA A 21 -19.31 18.06 -9.34
C ALA A 21 -18.81 17.71 -7.93
N GLU A 22 -19.31 18.43 -6.93
CA GLU A 22 -19.19 18.02 -5.53
C GLU A 22 -20.09 16.80 -5.24
N LEU A 23 -19.86 16.14 -4.11
CA LEU A 23 -20.51 14.86 -3.79
C LEU A 23 -22.05 14.95 -3.73
N ASP A 24 -22.57 16.06 -3.21
CA ASP A 24 -24.01 16.34 -3.11
C ASP A 24 -24.67 16.71 -4.45
N GLN A 25 -23.86 16.99 -5.48
CA GLN A 25 -24.29 17.33 -6.84
C GLN A 25 -24.09 16.16 -7.82
N ALA A 26 -23.17 15.25 -7.53
CA ALA A 26 -22.88 14.11 -8.36
C ALA A 26 -24.08 13.15 -8.45
N GLN A 27 -24.54 12.88 -9.67
CA GLN A 27 -25.72 12.03 -9.91
C GLN A 27 -25.37 10.63 -10.40
N GLN A 28 -24.16 10.43 -10.94
CA GLN A 28 -23.75 9.19 -11.57
C GLN A 28 -22.43 8.71 -10.99
N PHE A 29 -22.39 7.44 -10.60
CA PHE A 29 -21.21 6.79 -10.05
C PHE A 29 -20.98 5.46 -10.74
N THR A 30 -19.71 5.12 -10.93
CA THR A 30 -19.28 3.79 -11.31
C THR A 30 -18.61 3.14 -10.11
N LYS A 31 -18.94 1.89 -9.83
CA LYS A 31 -18.26 1.13 -8.78
C LYS A 31 -16.87 0.70 -9.26
N ALA A 32 -15.87 0.87 -8.41
CA ALA A 32 -14.53 0.32 -8.55
C ALA A 32 -14.14 -0.40 -7.24
N ALA A 33 -13.22 -1.35 -7.33
CA ALA A 33 -12.66 -2.00 -6.15
C ALA A 33 -11.43 -1.24 -5.70
N GLY A 34 -11.32 -1.02 -4.40
CA GLY A 34 -10.22 -0.32 -3.76
C GLY A 34 -9.88 -0.89 -2.39
N GLY A 35 -9.13 -0.11 -1.62
CA GLY A 35 -8.51 -0.52 -0.35
C GLY A 35 -7.01 -0.70 -0.54
N ALA A 36 -6.21 0.05 0.20
CA ALA A 36 -4.77 0.14 -0.07
C ALA A 36 -4.06 -1.21 0.10
N PRO A 37 -4.32 -2.00 1.17
CA PRO A 37 -3.75 -3.34 1.30
C PRO A 37 -4.20 -4.30 0.19
N ALA A 38 -5.44 -4.19 -0.28
CA ALA A 38 -5.96 -5.02 -1.38
C ALA A 38 -5.32 -4.66 -2.72
N ASN A 39 -5.14 -3.36 -3.00
CA ASN A 39 -4.44 -2.88 -4.19
C ASN A 39 -2.98 -3.36 -4.19
N THR A 40 -2.26 -3.24 -3.07
CA THR A 40 -0.90 -3.78 -2.95
C THR A 40 -0.87 -5.30 -3.16
N ALA A 41 -1.85 -6.03 -2.64
CA ALA A 41 -1.95 -7.48 -2.81
C ALA A 41 -2.11 -7.88 -4.28
N VAL A 42 -2.97 -7.18 -5.03
CA VAL A 42 -3.14 -7.38 -6.48
C VAL A 42 -1.87 -7.02 -7.24
N GLY A 43 -1.23 -5.89 -6.89
CA GLY A 43 0.03 -5.48 -7.50
C GLY A 43 1.10 -6.56 -7.36
N LEU A 44 1.24 -7.11 -6.14
CA LEU A 44 2.16 -8.21 -5.85
C LEU A 44 1.83 -9.47 -6.66
N ALA A 45 0.57 -9.87 -6.70
CA ALA A 45 0.14 -11.04 -7.47
C ALA A 45 0.48 -10.88 -8.97
N ARG A 46 0.27 -9.69 -9.54
CA ARG A 46 0.63 -9.37 -10.93
C ARG A 46 2.14 -9.27 -11.19
N GLN A 47 2.94 -9.08 -10.15
CA GLN A 47 4.40 -9.24 -10.20
C GLN A 47 4.86 -10.70 -10.04
N GLY A 48 3.92 -11.65 -9.91
CA GLY A 48 4.20 -13.08 -9.75
C GLY A 48 4.55 -13.48 -8.32
N VAL A 49 4.25 -12.65 -7.33
CA VAL A 49 4.47 -12.95 -5.92
C VAL A 49 3.29 -13.75 -5.36
N PRO A 50 3.51 -14.92 -4.74
CA PRO A 50 2.46 -15.62 -4.01
C PRO A 50 1.96 -14.78 -2.83
N THR A 51 0.71 -14.32 -2.90
CA THR A 51 0.15 -13.37 -1.93
C THR A 51 -1.09 -13.94 -1.25
N ALA A 52 -1.31 -13.60 0.02
CA ALA A 52 -2.57 -13.82 0.73
C ALA A 52 -3.13 -12.51 1.26
N PHE A 53 -4.45 -12.42 1.31
CA PHE A 53 -5.15 -11.29 1.93
C PHE A 53 -5.74 -11.70 3.28
N ILE A 54 -5.51 -10.88 4.30
CA ILE A 54 -6.06 -11.03 5.64
C ILE A 54 -6.99 -9.85 5.91
N GLY A 55 -8.25 -10.13 6.15
CA GLY A 55 -9.22 -9.08 6.40
C GLY A 55 -10.61 -9.66 6.62
N ARG A 56 -11.52 -8.79 7.00
CA ARG A 56 -12.92 -9.14 7.19
C ARG A 56 -13.75 -8.38 6.16
N ILE A 57 -14.52 -9.12 5.39
CA ILE A 57 -15.28 -8.67 4.23
C ILE A 57 -16.75 -8.95 4.52
N SER A 58 -17.66 -8.07 4.13
CA SER A 58 -19.10 -8.30 4.30
C SER A 58 -19.59 -9.50 3.49
N ASP A 59 -20.53 -10.28 4.00
CA ASP A 59 -21.26 -11.31 3.23
C ASP A 59 -22.49 -10.71 2.50
N ASP A 60 -22.29 -9.55 1.88
CA ASP A 60 -23.25 -8.91 0.97
C ASP A 60 -22.82 -9.06 -0.50
N ALA A 61 -23.60 -8.51 -1.43
CA ALA A 61 -23.30 -8.59 -2.86
C ALA A 61 -21.97 -7.91 -3.24
N PHE A 62 -21.62 -6.79 -2.59
CA PHE A 62 -20.37 -6.08 -2.84
C PHE A 62 -19.19 -6.80 -2.20
N GLY A 63 -19.30 -7.27 -0.96
CA GLY A 63 -18.24 -8.02 -0.30
C GLY A 63 -17.92 -9.33 -1.01
N ARG A 64 -18.92 -10.09 -1.47
CA ARG A 64 -18.67 -11.28 -2.32
C ARG A 64 -18.00 -10.92 -3.65
N TRP A 65 -18.39 -9.80 -4.27
CA TRP A 65 -17.73 -9.29 -5.48
C TRP A 65 -16.26 -8.92 -5.23
N LEU A 66 -15.97 -8.18 -4.15
CA LEU A 66 -14.61 -7.80 -3.76
C LEU A 66 -13.74 -9.03 -3.47
N ARG A 67 -14.27 -10.02 -2.73
CA ARG A 67 -13.59 -11.29 -2.49
C ARG A 67 -13.31 -12.05 -3.79
N SER A 68 -14.25 -12.05 -4.73
CA SER A 68 -14.05 -12.71 -6.04
C SER A 68 -12.95 -12.06 -6.88
N ILE A 69 -12.74 -10.74 -6.75
CA ILE A 69 -11.62 -10.06 -7.42
C ILE A 69 -10.29 -10.60 -6.89
N LEU A 70 -10.14 -10.74 -5.57
CA LEU A 70 -8.93 -11.31 -4.98
C LEU A 70 -8.69 -12.75 -5.49
N GLU A 71 -9.75 -13.57 -5.58
CA GLU A 71 -9.67 -14.94 -6.10
C GLU A 71 -9.24 -14.97 -7.58
N VAL A 72 -9.81 -14.11 -8.42
CA VAL A 72 -9.48 -14.01 -9.86
C VAL A 72 -8.03 -13.57 -10.07
N GLU A 73 -7.52 -12.68 -9.22
CA GLU A 73 -6.11 -12.25 -9.24
C GLU A 73 -5.15 -13.31 -8.63
N GLY A 74 -5.66 -14.50 -8.25
CA GLY A 74 -4.85 -15.60 -7.72
C GLY A 74 -4.37 -15.39 -6.28
N ILE A 75 -4.95 -14.44 -5.54
CA ILE A 75 -4.62 -14.16 -4.15
C ILE A 75 -5.26 -15.22 -3.27
N ASN A 76 -4.49 -15.75 -2.30
CA ASN A 76 -5.04 -16.64 -1.29
C ASN A 76 -5.98 -15.89 -0.34
N VAL A 77 -7.26 -16.20 -0.43
CA VAL A 77 -8.35 -15.59 0.36
C VAL A 77 -8.73 -16.38 1.61
N ASP A 78 -7.90 -17.34 2.05
CA ASP A 78 -8.16 -18.09 3.27
C ASP A 78 -8.19 -17.17 4.51
N GLY A 79 -7.44 -16.06 4.50
CA GLY A 79 -7.50 -15.02 5.53
C GLY A 79 -8.62 -13.98 5.36
N ALA A 80 -9.41 -14.06 4.29
CA ALA A 80 -10.48 -13.12 3.97
C ALA A 80 -11.83 -13.65 4.46
N ILE A 81 -12.20 -13.29 5.69
CA ILE A 81 -13.37 -13.81 6.39
C ILE A 81 -14.63 -13.06 5.96
N LEU A 82 -15.68 -13.80 5.62
CA LEU A 82 -16.99 -13.23 5.33
C LEU A 82 -17.79 -13.00 6.62
N ASP A 83 -18.34 -11.80 6.77
CA ASP A 83 -19.13 -11.36 7.92
C ASP A 83 -20.57 -11.01 7.50
N PRO A 84 -21.59 -11.81 7.85
CA PRO A 84 -22.98 -11.51 7.51
C PRO A 84 -23.62 -10.41 8.37
N SER A 85 -22.90 -9.87 9.36
CA SER A 85 -23.40 -8.91 10.36
C SER A 85 -22.85 -7.49 10.19
N ALA A 86 -22.05 -7.24 9.15
CA ALA A 86 -21.41 -5.96 8.88
C ALA A 86 -21.67 -5.54 7.43
N GLN A 87 -21.44 -4.26 7.12
CA GLN A 87 -21.59 -3.74 5.76
C GLN A 87 -20.23 -3.60 5.07
N THR A 88 -20.22 -3.68 3.74
CA THR A 88 -19.04 -3.33 2.95
C THR A 88 -18.74 -1.85 3.09
N ARG A 89 -17.48 -1.49 3.39
CA ARG A 89 -17.03 -0.10 3.37
C ARG A 89 -17.17 0.49 1.98
N MET A 90 -17.67 1.72 1.93
CA MET A 90 -17.79 2.49 0.71
C MET A 90 -16.98 3.77 0.83
N ALA A 91 -16.31 4.14 -0.25
CA ALA A 91 -15.65 5.41 -0.42
C ALA A 91 -16.31 6.13 -1.60
N TYR A 92 -16.56 7.43 -1.46
CA TYR A 92 -17.12 8.25 -2.51
C TYR A 92 -16.02 9.15 -3.06
N VAL A 93 -15.78 9.04 -4.35
CA VAL A 93 -14.70 9.74 -5.06
C VAL A 93 -15.34 10.68 -6.08
N VAL A 94 -15.01 11.96 -5.99
CA VAL A 94 -15.42 12.96 -6.99
C VAL A 94 -14.27 13.24 -7.95
N THR A 95 -14.60 13.68 -9.17
CA THR A 95 -13.61 14.20 -10.10
C THR A 95 -13.65 15.71 -10.08
N THR A 96 -12.52 16.34 -9.76
CA THR A 96 -12.39 17.81 -9.77
C THR A 96 -12.54 18.35 -11.20
N ALA A 97 -12.68 19.68 -11.32
CA ALA A 97 -12.73 20.33 -12.64
C ALA A 97 -11.44 20.14 -13.46
N THR A 98 -10.31 19.87 -12.79
CA THR A 98 -9.01 19.58 -13.42
C THR A 98 -8.87 18.11 -13.86
N GLY A 99 -9.86 17.27 -13.54
CA GLY A 99 -9.85 15.84 -13.87
C GLY A 99 -9.28 14.95 -12.76
N ASP A 100 -8.82 15.52 -11.66
CA ASP A 100 -8.23 14.76 -10.55
C ASP A 100 -9.29 14.04 -9.74
N ARG A 101 -8.98 12.82 -9.29
CA ARG A 101 -9.83 12.10 -8.34
C ARG A 101 -9.57 12.60 -6.94
N LYS A 102 -10.63 13.03 -6.27
CA LYS A 102 -10.61 13.44 -4.87
C LYS A 102 -11.55 12.54 -4.08
N LEU A 103 -11.00 11.90 -3.06
CA LEU A 103 -11.79 11.17 -2.08
C LEU A 103 -12.60 12.17 -1.25
N ALA A 104 -13.92 12.12 -1.40
CA ALA A 104 -14.86 13.06 -0.77
C ALA A 104 -15.31 12.56 0.60
N GLU A 105 -15.72 11.30 0.70
CA GLU A 105 -16.26 10.74 1.94
C GLU A 105 -16.07 9.22 2.02
N PHE A 106 -16.09 8.69 3.24
CA PHE A 106 -16.23 7.26 3.51
C PHE A 106 -17.53 6.98 4.25
N SER A 107 -18.04 5.75 4.09
CA SER A 107 -19.03 5.20 5.01
C SER A 107 -18.51 5.26 6.46
N ARG A 108 -19.30 5.88 7.34
CA ARG A 108 -18.99 6.08 8.77
C ARG A 108 -19.63 5.03 9.69
N ILE A 109 -20.33 4.04 9.13
CA ILE A 109 -20.99 2.95 9.86
C ILE A 109 -19.95 1.85 10.18
N ALA A 110 -20.22 1.01 11.17
CA ALA A 110 -19.42 -0.19 11.48
C ALA A 110 -19.31 -1.12 10.26
N CYS A 111 -18.21 -1.00 9.52
CA CYS A 111 -17.91 -1.77 8.32
C CYS A 111 -17.21 -3.08 8.68
N ALA A 112 -17.25 -4.06 7.77
CA ALA A 112 -16.66 -5.38 8.02
C ALA A 112 -15.16 -5.31 8.33
N ASP A 113 -14.41 -4.43 7.66
CA ASP A 113 -12.96 -4.27 7.82
C ASP A 113 -12.54 -3.86 9.24
N THR A 114 -13.39 -3.13 9.97
CA THR A 114 -13.09 -2.69 11.35
C THR A 114 -13.37 -3.76 12.39
N LYS A 115 -14.04 -4.85 12.00
CA LYS A 115 -14.41 -5.96 12.88
C LYS A 115 -13.45 -7.14 12.88
N LEU A 116 -12.31 -7.06 12.18
CA LEU A 116 -11.30 -8.12 12.19
C LEU A 116 -10.84 -8.39 13.63
N GLN A 117 -10.88 -9.64 14.08
CA GLN A 117 -10.55 -10.03 15.44
C GLN A 117 -9.16 -10.66 15.53
N PRO A 118 -8.45 -10.56 16.67
CA PRO A 118 -7.17 -11.27 16.84
C PRO A 118 -7.27 -12.80 16.64
N ASN A 119 -8.43 -13.41 16.95
CA ASN A 119 -8.66 -14.85 16.80
C ASN A 119 -9.00 -15.27 15.35
N ASP A 120 -9.24 -14.31 14.45
CA ASP A 120 -9.44 -14.55 13.02
C ASP A 120 -8.12 -14.90 12.31
N LEU A 121 -6.98 -14.55 12.93
CA LEU A 121 -5.65 -14.72 12.34
C LEU A 121 -5.27 -16.20 12.28
N LYS A 122 -5.36 -16.76 11.08
CA LYS A 122 -4.98 -18.15 10.79
C LYS A 122 -3.45 -18.29 10.83
N GLN A 123 -2.94 -18.92 11.89
CA GLN A 123 -1.49 -19.01 12.14
C GLN A 123 -0.70 -19.67 11.00
N HIS A 124 -1.29 -20.62 10.26
CA HIS A 124 -0.60 -21.28 9.14
C HIS A 124 -0.29 -20.34 7.97
N LEU A 125 -0.97 -19.19 7.85
CA LEU A 125 -0.65 -18.18 6.84
C LEU A 125 0.72 -17.53 7.12
N PHE A 126 1.13 -17.44 8.38
CA PHE A 126 2.38 -16.80 8.80
C PHE A 126 3.60 -17.72 8.74
N ALA A 127 3.39 -19.04 8.81
CA ALA A 127 4.46 -20.03 9.00
C ALA A 127 5.55 -20.02 7.90
N LEU A 128 5.23 -19.57 6.68
CA LEU A 128 6.16 -19.50 5.55
C LEU A 128 6.22 -18.10 4.91
N GLY A 129 5.60 -17.12 5.56
CA GLY A 129 5.61 -15.75 5.07
C GLY A 129 7.02 -15.15 5.11
N SER A 130 7.21 -14.13 4.29
CA SER A 130 8.42 -13.30 4.27
C SER A 130 8.12 -11.86 4.64
N VAL A 131 6.95 -11.33 4.26
CA VAL A 131 6.54 -9.96 4.54
C VAL A 131 5.07 -9.90 4.96
N LEU A 132 4.77 -9.15 6.01
CA LEU A 132 3.43 -8.67 6.35
C LEU A 132 3.34 -7.20 5.93
N HIS A 133 2.38 -6.85 5.07
CA HIS A 133 2.10 -5.47 4.66
C HIS A 133 0.73 -5.03 5.17
N PHE A 134 0.63 -3.80 5.71
CA PHE A 134 -0.63 -3.22 6.15
C PHE A 134 -0.59 -1.68 6.11
N GLY A 135 -1.76 -1.06 6.24
CA GLY A 135 -1.89 0.39 6.36
C GLY A 135 -2.64 0.86 7.60
N SER A 136 -2.77 2.18 7.77
CA SER A 136 -3.23 2.77 9.04
C SER A 136 -4.73 2.64 9.31
N ILE A 137 -5.56 2.38 8.29
CA ILE A 137 -7.02 2.23 8.46
C ILE A 137 -7.35 1.10 9.44
N SER A 138 -6.60 0.00 9.38
CA SER A 138 -6.74 -1.14 10.28
C SER A 138 -6.39 -0.83 11.74
N LEU A 139 -5.83 0.35 12.04
CA LEU A 139 -5.41 0.78 13.38
C LEU A 139 -6.35 1.80 14.02
N ILE A 140 -7.41 2.21 13.33
CA ILE A 140 -8.29 3.29 13.78
C ILE A 140 -9.07 2.89 15.04
N GLU A 141 -9.62 1.68 15.05
CA GLU A 141 -10.46 1.20 16.14
C GLU A 141 -10.29 -0.31 16.40
N SER A 142 -10.56 -0.73 17.63
CA SER A 142 -10.67 -2.15 17.99
C SER A 142 -12.02 -2.72 17.54
N PRO A 143 -12.09 -3.99 17.16
CA PRO A 143 -11.08 -5.04 17.32
C PRO A 143 -9.97 -5.08 16.25
N ALA A 144 -10.15 -4.41 15.10
CA ALA A 144 -9.18 -4.48 14.00
C ALA A 144 -7.77 -4.02 14.40
N ALA A 145 -7.65 -2.94 15.18
CA ALA A 145 -6.36 -2.45 15.67
C ALA A 145 -5.59 -3.51 16.49
N GLU A 146 -6.30 -4.26 17.34
CA GLU A 146 -5.74 -5.35 18.13
C GLU A 146 -5.35 -6.53 17.24
N ALA A 147 -6.16 -6.83 16.21
CA ALA A 147 -5.84 -7.86 15.23
C ALA A 147 -4.58 -7.50 14.42
N THR A 148 -4.44 -6.26 13.96
CA THR A 148 -3.24 -5.79 13.25
C THR A 148 -2.00 -5.89 14.13
N LYS A 149 -2.09 -5.45 15.39
CA LYS A 149 -0.98 -5.63 16.35
C LYS A 149 -0.64 -7.10 16.53
N LYS A 150 -1.64 -7.98 16.67
CA LYS A 150 -1.41 -9.41 16.81
C LYS A 150 -0.77 -10.03 15.56
N ALA A 151 -1.15 -9.58 14.38
CA ALA A 151 -0.55 -10.00 13.12
C ALA A 151 0.92 -9.59 13.04
N VAL A 152 1.28 -8.39 13.49
CA VAL A 152 2.68 -7.94 13.61
C VAL A 152 3.47 -8.83 14.57
N GLU A 153 2.90 -9.17 15.74
CA GLU A 153 3.52 -10.10 16.68
C GLU A 153 3.77 -11.48 16.07
N LEU A 154 2.79 -12.01 15.33
CA LEU A 154 2.90 -13.29 14.62
C LEU A 154 3.93 -13.23 13.49
N ALA A 155 3.97 -12.14 12.72
CA ALA A 155 4.95 -11.93 11.67
C ALA A 155 6.38 -11.95 12.26
N ARG A 156 6.60 -11.20 13.35
CA ARG A 156 7.90 -11.16 14.04
C ARG A 156 8.31 -12.51 14.62
N SER A 157 7.39 -13.24 15.24
CA SER A 157 7.70 -14.58 15.79
C SER A 157 8.05 -15.60 14.70
N ASN A 158 7.57 -15.39 13.47
CA ASN A 158 7.91 -16.17 12.27
C ASN A 158 9.05 -15.56 11.44
N LYS A 159 9.79 -14.57 11.98
CA LYS A 159 10.91 -13.90 11.29
C LYS A 159 10.52 -13.32 9.91
N MET A 160 9.30 -12.80 9.81
CA MET A 160 8.84 -12.02 8.67
C MET A 160 9.24 -10.56 8.87
N LEU A 161 9.45 -9.85 7.77
CA LEU A 161 9.53 -8.40 7.77
C LEU A 161 8.13 -7.78 7.87
N VAL A 162 8.08 -6.57 8.39
CA VAL A 162 6.87 -5.77 8.51
C VAL A 162 6.99 -4.56 7.58
N SER A 163 6.13 -4.50 6.57
CA SER A 163 5.98 -3.36 5.67
C SER A 163 4.75 -2.53 6.08
N TYR A 164 4.91 -1.21 6.14
CA TYR A 164 3.87 -0.30 6.58
C TYR A 164 3.78 0.91 5.64
N ASP A 165 2.59 1.12 5.07
CA ASP A 165 2.22 2.37 4.38
C ASP A 165 1.03 2.99 5.13
N PRO A 166 1.26 4.05 5.93
CA PRO A 166 0.18 4.71 6.65
C PRO A 166 -1.01 5.06 5.76
N ASN A 167 -0.76 5.48 4.52
CA ASN A 167 -1.76 5.90 3.55
C ASN A 167 -2.88 6.74 4.20
N VAL A 168 -2.49 7.86 4.80
CA VAL A 168 -3.27 8.56 5.82
C VAL A 168 -4.64 9.01 5.29
N ARG A 169 -5.69 8.67 6.03
CA ARG A 169 -7.09 9.08 5.77
C ARG A 169 -7.68 9.81 6.97
N ILE A 170 -7.25 11.06 7.18
CA ILE A 170 -7.57 11.88 8.36
C ILE A 170 -9.08 11.89 8.68
N SER A 171 -9.94 11.89 7.67
CA SER A 171 -11.40 11.92 7.82
C SER A 171 -11.99 10.70 8.56
N LEU A 172 -11.25 9.58 8.62
CA LEU A 172 -11.66 8.37 9.34
C LEU A 172 -11.20 8.38 10.80
N TRP A 173 -10.28 9.28 11.17
CA TRP A 173 -9.72 9.31 12.52
C TRP A 173 -10.55 10.21 13.45
N PRO A 174 -10.66 9.88 14.75
CA PRO A 174 -11.33 10.74 15.73
C PRO A 174 -10.73 12.15 15.81
N SER A 175 -9.42 12.26 15.63
CA SER A 175 -8.72 13.54 15.54
C SER A 175 -7.42 13.42 14.74
N ARG A 176 -6.94 14.55 14.22
CA ARG A 176 -5.64 14.66 13.56
C ARG A 176 -4.49 14.26 14.49
N GLU A 177 -4.58 14.58 15.78
CA GLU A 177 -3.57 14.23 16.78
C GLU A 177 -3.54 12.73 17.05
N THR A 178 -4.70 12.10 17.26
CA THR A 178 -4.81 10.65 17.44
C THR A 178 -4.23 9.89 16.24
N CYS A 179 -4.53 10.36 15.02
CA CYS A 179 -3.97 9.84 13.79
C CYS A 179 -2.43 9.90 13.80
N LYS A 180 -1.87 11.10 14.03
CA LYS A 180 -0.42 11.33 14.06
C LYS A 180 0.29 10.45 15.08
N GLN A 181 -0.19 10.43 16.33
CA GLN A 181 0.43 9.64 17.40
C GLN A 181 0.35 8.14 17.12
N THR A 182 -0.77 7.65 16.59
CA THR A 182 -0.91 6.23 16.25
C THR A 182 0.07 5.83 15.16
N ILE A 183 0.22 6.66 14.12
CA ILE A 183 1.18 6.40 13.04
C ILE A 183 2.62 6.39 13.57
N LEU A 184 3.04 7.42 14.32
CA LEU A 184 4.39 7.51 14.87
C LEU A 184 4.72 6.31 15.76
N ASN A 185 3.78 5.89 16.62
CA ASN A 185 3.97 4.69 17.45
C ASN A 185 4.12 3.42 16.60
N THR A 186 3.37 3.33 15.50
CA THR A 186 3.39 2.19 14.57
C THR A 186 4.68 2.12 13.76
N LEU A 187 5.36 3.24 13.49
CA LEU A 187 6.63 3.23 12.76
C LEU A 187 7.65 2.27 13.39
N SER A 188 7.71 2.22 14.73
CA SER A 188 8.59 1.30 15.48
C SER A 188 8.30 -0.20 15.25
N TRP A 189 7.17 -0.52 14.62
CA TRP A 189 6.78 -1.89 14.30
C TRP A 189 7.40 -2.38 12.99
N ALA A 190 7.73 -1.45 12.09
CA ALA A 190 8.05 -1.72 10.71
C ALA A 190 9.56 -1.89 10.43
N ASP A 191 9.84 -2.67 9.41
CA ASP A 191 11.15 -2.82 8.77
C ASP A 191 11.24 -1.94 7.50
N ILE A 192 10.12 -1.83 6.78
CA ILE A 192 10.00 -1.08 5.54
C ILE A 192 8.83 -0.11 5.70
N VAL A 193 9.10 1.19 5.63
CA VAL A 193 8.07 2.23 5.67
C VAL A 193 8.07 2.97 4.36
N LYS A 194 6.88 3.17 3.80
CA LYS A 194 6.67 4.12 2.70
C LYS A 194 5.68 5.18 3.14
N ILE A 195 6.01 6.44 2.91
CA ILE A 195 5.13 7.60 3.05
C ILE A 195 5.32 8.52 1.84
N ASN A 196 4.45 9.50 1.63
CA ASN A 196 4.66 10.58 0.67
C ASN A 196 5.12 11.88 1.36
N GLU A 197 5.41 12.93 0.58
CA GLU A 197 5.82 14.23 1.13
C GLU A 197 4.77 14.89 2.04
N ASP A 198 3.49 14.76 1.72
CA ASP A 198 2.40 15.32 2.53
C ASP A 198 2.31 14.61 3.89
N GLU A 199 2.53 13.30 3.92
CA GLU A 199 2.59 12.48 5.12
C GLU A 199 3.86 12.78 5.93
N LEU A 200 5.01 12.98 5.27
CA LEU A 200 6.23 13.42 5.93
C LEU A 200 6.02 14.77 6.63
N GLU A 201 5.41 15.74 5.94
CA GLU A 201 5.06 17.03 6.52
C GLU A 201 4.06 16.90 7.67
N PHE A 202 3.05 16.04 7.52
CA PHE A 202 2.08 15.79 8.59
C PHE A 202 2.74 15.25 9.87
N LEU A 203 3.67 14.31 9.72
CA LEU A 203 4.34 13.65 10.83
C LEU A 203 5.44 14.52 11.45
N THR A 204 6.22 15.23 10.65
CA THR A 204 7.44 15.92 11.10
C THR A 204 7.33 17.45 11.10
N GLY A 205 6.37 18.02 10.37
CA GLY A 205 6.28 19.45 10.11
C GLY A 205 7.17 19.96 8.97
N SER A 206 7.85 19.07 8.23
CA SER A 206 8.74 19.44 7.12
C SER A 206 8.64 18.43 5.97
N ARG A 207 8.87 18.88 4.73
CA ARG A 207 9.00 18.02 3.54
C ARG A 207 10.45 17.72 3.16
N GLU A 208 11.41 18.26 3.92
CA GLU A 208 12.83 18.15 3.58
C GLU A 208 13.37 16.73 3.81
N HIS A 209 14.33 16.33 2.98
CA HIS A 209 15.04 15.05 3.14
C HIS A 209 15.60 14.84 4.55
N ARG A 210 16.11 15.91 5.18
CA ARG A 210 16.63 15.85 6.55
C ARG A 210 15.57 15.41 7.57
N ALA A 211 14.31 15.79 7.38
CA ALA A 211 13.23 15.36 8.25
C ALA A 211 12.94 13.85 8.10
N ALA A 212 13.07 13.31 6.88
CA ALA A 212 12.98 11.87 6.64
C ALA A 212 14.15 11.11 7.28
N GLU A 213 15.38 11.64 7.17
CA GLU A 213 16.56 11.08 7.83
C GLU A 213 16.40 11.02 9.35
N GLN A 214 15.94 12.11 9.96
CA GLN A 214 15.66 12.18 11.40
C GLN A 214 14.55 11.19 11.80
N LEU A 215 13.44 11.15 11.07
CA LEU A 215 12.34 10.21 11.34
C LEU A 215 12.81 8.74 11.28
N ARG A 216 13.66 8.41 10.30
CA ARG A 216 14.26 7.07 10.13
C ARG A 216 15.17 6.71 11.30
N GLU A 217 15.97 7.65 11.78
CA GLU A 217 16.86 7.47 12.93
C GLU A 217 16.07 7.30 14.24
N GLU A 218 15.12 8.20 14.53
CA GLU A 218 14.29 8.19 15.75
C GLU A 218 13.53 6.88 15.94
N HIS A 219 13.06 6.27 14.84
CA HIS A 219 12.31 5.01 14.86
C HIS A 219 13.15 3.78 14.50
N ASN A 220 14.46 3.94 14.29
CA ASN A 220 15.38 2.87 13.91
C ASN A 220 14.88 2.00 12.73
N LEU A 221 14.33 2.66 11.71
CA LEU A 221 13.80 1.99 10.52
C LEU A 221 14.96 1.51 9.64
N PRO A 222 14.98 0.23 9.21
CA PRO A 222 15.94 -0.25 8.21
C PRO A 222 15.83 0.50 6.88
N VAL A 223 14.60 0.67 6.37
CA VAL A 223 14.32 1.36 5.11
C VAL A 223 13.10 2.26 5.29
N LEU A 224 13.28 3.56 5.00
CA LEU A 224 12.20 4.53 4.85
C LEU A 224 12.22 5.07 3.42
N VAL A 225 11.06 5.10 2.77
CA VAL A 225 10.89 5.63 1.42
C VAL A 225 9.89 6.78 1.45
N ILE A 226 10.27 7.92 0.87
CA ILE A 226 9.41 9.07 0.64
C ILE A 226 9.09 9.12 -0.86
N THR A 227 7.85 8.87 -1.26
CA THR A 227 7.43 9.05 -2.65
C THR A 227 7.25 10.53 -2.97
N LEU A 228 7.77 10.98 -4.10
CA LEU A 228 7.85 12.37 -4.57
C LEU A 228 6.99 12.59 -5.83
N ASP A 229 5.89 11.86 -5.96
CA ASP A 229 5.05 11.76 -7.16
C ASP A 229 5.88 11.46 -8.42
N SER A 230 5.65 12.19 -9.51
CA SER A 230 6.34 12.00 -10.80
C SER A 230 7.86 12.25 -10.73
N ARG A 231 8.35 12.88 -9.65
CA ARG A 231 9.79 13.09 -9.42
C ARG A 231 10.50 11.82 -8.96
N GLY A 232 9.77 10.80 -8.50
CA GLY A 232 10.29 9.50 -8.10
C GLY A 232 10.18 9.28 -6.60
N ALA A 233 11.27 8.85 -5.96
CA ALA A 233 11.28 8.58 -4.53
C ALA A 233 12.64 8.87 -3.90
N TYR A 234 12.62 9.26 -2.62
CA TYR A 234 13.79 9.40 -1.78
C TYR A 234 13.84 8.25 -0.77
N VAL A 235 14.85 7.40 -0.88
CA VAL A 235 15.05 6.23 -0.01
C VAL A 235 16.14 6.53 1.02
N VAL A 236 15.87 6.20 2.28
CA VAL A 236 16.73 6.46 3.44
C VAL A 236 17.05 5.15 4.14
N THR A 237 18.34 4.91 4.37
CA THR A 237 18.86 3.77 5.14
C THR A 237 19.84 4.26 6.21
N LYS A 238 20.54 3.34 6.88
CA LYS A 238 21.68 3.69 7.76
C LYS A 238 22.87 4.31 7.02
N GLU A 239 22.94 4.15 5.71
CA GLU A 239 24.02 4.68 4.87
C GLU A 239 23.70 6.09 4.33
N GLY A 240 22.56 6.65 4.73
CA GLY A 240 22.05 7.94 4.28
C GLY A 240 20.99 7.81 3.20
N GLY A 241 20.57 8.95 2.64
CA GLY A 241 19.52 8.99 1.63
C GLY A 241 19.99 9.08 0.18
N ARG A 242 19.14 8.59 -0.75
CA ARG A 242 19.29 8.72 -2.20
C ARG A 242 17.96 9.02 -2.86
N THR A 243 17.98 9.93 -3.82
CA THR A 243 16.83 10.17 -4.71
C THR A 243 16.96 9.29 -5.94
N VAL A 244 15.92 8.53 -6.24
CA VAL A 244 15.76 7.77 -7.47
C VAL A 244 14.70 8.45 -8.32
N THR A 245 15.12 8.92 -9.50
CA THR A 245 14.25 9.68 -10.41
C THR A 245 13.06 8.83 -10.86
N GLY A 246 11.89 9.48 -10.92
CA GLY A 246 10.65 8.90 -11.39
C GLY A 246 10.54 8.88 -12.92
N PHE A 247 9.39 8.43 -13.41
CA PHE A 247 9.08 8.41 -14.83
C PHE A 247 7.94 9.37 -15.13
N GLN A 248 8.09 10.16 -16.18
CA GLN A 248 7.02 10.99 -16.72
C GLN A 248 6.13 10.13 -17.62
N VAL A 249 4.83 10.15 -17.36
CA VAL A 249 3.82 9.43 -18.12
C VAL A 249 2.62 10.33 -18.38
N ASP A 250 1.80 9.98 -19.37
CA ASP A 250 0.52 10.63 -19.58
C ASP A 250 -0.43 10.26 -18.43
N LEU A 251 -0.62 11.19 -17.50
CA LEU A 251 -1.43 11.00 -16.31
C LEU A 251 -2.92 10.88 -16.70
N VAL A 252 -3.52 9.73 -16.38
CA VAL A 252 -4.96 9.50 -16.45
C VAL A 252 -5.57 9.57 -15.05
N GLU A 253 -5.02 8.83 -14.09
CA GLU A 253 -5.53 8.78 -12.72
C GLU A 253 -4.45 8.30 -11.75
N ALA A 254 -4.17 9.03 -10.66
CA ALA A 254 -3.10 8.65 -9.71
C ALA A 254 -3.53 7.59 -8.67
N THR A 255 -4.79 7.19 -8.63
CA THR A 255 -5.34 6.25 -7.65
C THR A 255 -4.60 4.90 -7.74
N GLY A 256 -4.05 4.43 -6.62
CA GLY A 256 -3.34 3.16 -6.54
C GLY A 256 -1.86 3.23 -6.92
N ALA A 257 -1.34 4.39 -7.37
CA ALA A 257 0.08 4.52 -7.73
C ALA A 257 1.02 4.20 -6.55
N GLY A 258 0.68 4.66 -5.35
CA GLY A 258 1.41 4.33 -4.12
C GLY A 258 1.33 2.86 -3.73
N ASP A 259 0.18 2.22 -3.95
CA ASP A 259 -0.03 0.79 -3.68
C ASP A 259 0.77 -0.07 -4.68
N GLY A 260 0.77 0.34 -5.94
CA GLY A 260 1.64 -0.23 -6.99
C GLY A 260 3.12 -0.06 -6.64
N PHE A 261 3.53 1.13 -6.18
CA PHE A 261 4.89 1.37 -5.72
C PHE A 261 5.28 0.41 -4.58
N ASN A 262 4.43 0.23 -3.56
CA ASN A 262 4.66 -0.75 -2.49
C ASN A 262 4.85 -2.17 -3.03
N SER A 263 4.02 -2.58 -3.99
CA SER A 263 4.16 -3.89 -4.63
C SER A 263 5.52 -4.05 -5.33
N GLY A 264 6.04 -2.98 -5.95
CA GLY A 264 7.37 -2.96 -6.55
C GLY A 264 8.50 -3.09 -5.53
N VAL A 265 8.44 -2.33 -4.43
CA VAL A 265 9.42 -2.43 -3.36
C VAL A 265 9.46 -3.83 -2.76
N ILE A 266 8.30 -4.36 -2.38
CA ILE A 266 8.20 -5.67 -1.72
C ILE A 266 8.60 -6.79 -2.68
N SER A 267 8.12 -6.78 -3.94
CA SER A 267 8.46 -7.81 -4.92
C SER A 267 9.94 -7.78 -5.32
N GLY A 268 10.58 -6.61 -5.37
CA GLY A 268 12.01 -6.48 -5.64
C GLY A 268 12.88 -6.96 -4.48
N LEU A 269 12.45 -6.73 -3.23
CA LEU A 269 13.17 -7.21 -2.04
C LEU A 269 13.04 -8.72 -1.82
N LEU A 270 11.88 -9.29 -2.14
CA LEU A 270 11.52 -10.66 -1.77
C LEU A 270 12.57 -11.72 -2.20
N PRO A 271 13.10 -11.72 -3.45
CA PRO A 271 14.13 -12.68 -3.86
C PRO A 271 15.43 -12.60 -3.05
N LEU A 272 15.75 -11.44 -2.47
CA LEU A 272 16.99 -11.18 -1.73
C LEU A 272 16.87 -11.59 -0.26
N ILE A 273 15.67 -11.56 0.30
CA ILE A 273 15.43 -11.81 1.74
C ILE A 273 14.79 -13.17 2.04
N LYS A 274 14.01 -13.75 1.12
CA LYS A 274 13.10 -14.88 1.43
C LYS A 274 13.83 -16.09 2.02
N ASN A 275 15.02 -16.40 1.50
CA ASN A 275 15.79 -17.60 1.86
C ASN A 275 16.94 -17.31 2.85
N THR A 276 16.97 -16.13 3.46
CA THR A 276 18.02 -15.79 4.43
C THR A 276 17.68 -16.31 5.83
N ALA A 277 18.70 -16.53 6.66
CA ALA A 277 18.52 -16.98 8.04
C ALA A 277 17.84 -15.92 8.92
N ASP A 278 18.16 -14.65 8.65
CA ASP A 278 17.54 -13.47 9.22
C ASP A 278 17.19 -12.49 8.08
N LYS A 279 15.90 -12.24 7.90
CA LYS A 279 15.40 -11.37 6.83
C LYS A 279 15.67 -9.89 7.11
N ARG A 280 15.69 -9.49 8.39
CA ARG A 280 15.93 -8.10 8.79
C ARG A 280 17.41 -7.76 8.66
N GLU A 281 18.30 -8.67 9.05
CA GLU A 281 19.73 -8.50 8.78
C GLU A 281 20.02 -8.42 7.28
N ALA A 282 19.40 -9.30 6.48
CA ALA A 282 19.52 -9.26 5.03
C ALA A 282 19.05 -7.91 4.44
N LEU A 283 17.92 -7.38 4.89
CA LEU A 283 17.43 -6.06 4.48
C LEU A 283 18.43 -4.94 4.84
N ILE A 284 18.97 -4.96 6.07
CA ILE A 284 19.93 -3.95 6.56
C ILE A 284 21.28 -4.05 5.82
N GLY A 285 21.62 -5.23 5.32
CA GLY A 285 22.86 -5.50 4.59
C GLY A 285 22.79 -5.26 3.08
N LEU A 286 21.62 -4.91 2.53
CA LEU A 286 21.52 -4.55 1.11
C LEU A 286 22.32 -3.28 0.83
N ASP A 287 23.11 -3.33 -0.23
CA ASP A 287 23.81 -2.16 -0.72
C ASP A 287 22.81 -1.15 -1.33
N GLN A 288 23.25 0.11 -1.36
CA GLN A 288 22.42 1.21 -1.79
C GLN A 288 22.07 1.18 -3.29
N GLU A 289 22.90 0.57 -4.14
CA GLU A 289 22.68 0.47 -5.58
C GLU A 289 21.55 -0.53 -5.87
N THR A 290 21.60 -1.72 -5.26
CA THR A 290 20.54 -2.72 -5.30
C THR A 290 19.21 -2.14 -4.85
N LEU A 291 19.21 -1.36 -3.75
CA LEU A 291 17.99 -0.72 -3.27
C LEU A 291 17.47 0.33 -4.27
N CYS A 292 18.36 1.14 -4.87
CA CYS A 292 17.96 2.12 -5.88
C CYS A 292 17.33 1.46 -7.12
N GLU A 293 17.81 0.29 -7.56
CA GLU A 293 17.19 -0.46 -8.66
C GLU A 293 15.80 -1.01 -8.32
N ILE A 294 15.61 -1.47 -7.08
CA ILE A 294 14.29 -1.85 -6.58
C ILE A 294 13.35 -0.64 -6.58
N ILE A 295 13.81 0.51 -6.10
CA ILE A 295 13.04 1.75 -6.12
C ILE A 295 12.75 2.23 -7.56
N ARG A 296 13.68 2.06 -8.50
CA ARG A 296 13.46 2.35 -9.93
C ARG A 296 12.31 1.51 -10.49
N THR A 297 12.30 0.21 -10.18
CA THR A 297 11.20 -0.68 -10.58
C THR A 297 9.88 -0.29 -9.92
N ALA A 298 9.90 0.08 -8.63
CA ALA A 298 8.73 0.58 -7.92
C ALA A 298 8.18 1.89 -8.52
N ASN A 299 9.05 2.83 -8.88
CA ASN A 299 8.69 4.05 -9.62
C ASN A 299 8.01 3.71 -10.95
N ALA A 300 8.50 2.72 -11.69
CA ALA A 300 7.89 2.30 -12.95
C ALA A 300 6.49 1.71 -12.74
N ILE A 301 6.30 0.85 -11.74
CA ILE A 301 4.98 0.29 -11.42
C ILE A 301 4.00 1.40 -11.03
N GLY A 302 4.41 2.33 -10.17
CA GLY A 302 3.60 3.49 -9.79
C GLY A 302 3.23 4.35 -11.01
N ALA A 303 4.21 4.65 -11.88
CA ALA A 303 4.00 5.43 -13.09
C ALA A 303 3.04 4.75 -14.08
N ILE A 304 3.18 3.44 -14.34
CA ILE A 304 2.26 2.73 -15.25
C ILE A 304 0.85 2.69 -14.66
N THR A 305 0.71 2.52 -13.34
CA THR A 305 -0.58 2.55 -12.66
C THR A 305 -1.31 3.88 -12.90
N CYS A 306 -0.57 4.98 -13.08
CA CYS A 306 -1.17 6.28 -13.38
C CYS A 306 -1.79 6.41 -14.79
N THR A 307 -1.57 5.44 -15.69
CA THR A 307 -1.93 5.54 -17.12
C THR A 307 -3.30 4.96 -17.49
N LYS A 308 -4.00 4.36 -16.53
CA LYS A 308 -5.32 3.74 -16.71
C LYS A 308 -6.24 4.14 -15.55
N PRO A 309 -7.56 4.20 -15.75
CA PRO A 309 -8.50 4.56 -14.68
C PRO A 309 -8.66 3.43 -13.64
N GLY A 310 -8.79 3.83 -12.37
CA GLY A 310 -8.95 2.95 -11.21
C GLY A 310 -7.71 2.17 -10.80
N ALA A 311 -7.53 1.93 -9.49
CA ALA A 311 -6.33 1.26 -8.94
C ALA A 311 -6.13 -0.17 -9.49
N ILE A 312 -7.01 -1.11 -9.11
CA ILE A 312 -6.85 -2.53 -9.48
C ILE A 312 -6.75 -2.76 -10.99
N PRO A 313 -7.59 -2.15 -11.85
CA PRO A 313 -7.47 -2.31 -13.30
C PRO A 313 -6.14 -1.78 -13.87
N ALA A 314 -5.53 -0.78 -13.24
CA ALA A 314 -4.33 -0.11 -13.75
C ALA A 314 -3.00 -0.75 -13.33
N LEU A 315 -2.98 -1.55 -12.25
CA LEU A 315 -1.77 -2.21 -11.76
C LEU A 315 -1.14 -3.09 -12.85
N PRO A 316 0.13 -2.87 -13.23
CA PRO A 316 0.73 -3.59 -14.35
C PRO A 316 1.12 -5.03 -13.99
N SER A 317 1.14 -5.88 -15.00
CA SER A 317 1.83 -7.17 -14.99
C SER A 317 3.35 -6.98 -15.02
N ARG A 318 4.10 -8.00 -14.59
CA ARG A 318 5.58 -8.01 -14.67
C ARG A 318 6.11 -7.73 -16.08
N ASP A 319 5.46 -8.28 -17.10
CA ASP A 319 5.88 -8.10 -18.50
C ASP A 319 5.67 -6.66 -18.99
N GLU A 320 4.57 -6.01 -18.59
CA GLU A 320 4.33 -4.59 -18.86
C GLU A 320 5.41 -3.71 -18.21
N VAL A 321 5.83 -4.01 -16.97
CA VAL A 321 6.90 -3.28 -16.27
C VAL A 321 8.24 -3.44 -17.01
N ILE A 322 8.60 -4.67 -17.39
CA ILE A 322 9.85 -4.94 -18.12
C ILE A 322 9.84 -4.22 -19.47
N ALA A 323 8.73 -4.27 -20.20
CA ALA A 323 8.59 -3.58 -21.48
C ALA A 323 8.70 -2.06 -21.32
N PHE A 324 8.09 -1.50 -20.28
CA PHE A 324 8.16 -0.08 -19.96
C PHE A 324 9.59 0.37 -19.66
N LEU A 325 10.29 -0.34 -18.76
CA LEU A 325 11.67 0.00 -18.40
C LEU A 325 12.59 -0.05 -19.62
N LYS A 326 12.51 -1.11 -20.45
CA LYS A 326 13.28 -1.20 -21.71
C LYS A 326 13.04 -0.02 -22.64
N LYS A 327 11.78 0.43 -22.76
CA LYS A 327 11.43 1.59 -23.58
C LYS A 327 12.04 2.88 -23.01
N MET A 328 12.04 3.05 -21.69
CA MET A 328 12.60 4.22 -21.02
C MET A 328 14.12 4.26 -21.12
N ASP A 329 14.79 3.12 -20.98
CA ASP A 329 16.25 3.02 -21.13
C ASP A 329 16.69 3.33 -22.58
N ALA A 330 15.92 2.89 -23.58
CA ALA A 330 16.18 3.20 -24.99
C ALA A 330 15.98 4.69 -25.35
N ASN A 331 15.18 5.41 -24.56
CA ASN A 331 14.87 6.83 -24.77
C ASN A 331 15.77 7.77 -23.97
N GLN A 332 16.68 7.26 -23.13
CA GLN A 332 17.68 8.11 -22.49
C GLN A 332 18.68 8.56 -23.56
N PRO A 333 18.87 9.88 -23.78
CA PRO A 333 19.95 10.33 -24.65
C PRO A 333 21.27 9.81 -24.08
N ALA A 334 22.12 9.24 -24.95
CA ALA A 334 23.46 8.81 -24.55
C ALA A 334 24.13 9.99 -23.83
N MET A 335 24.42 9.81 -22.54
CA MET A 335 25.13 10.83 -21.77
C MET A 335 26.50 11.02 -22.42
N SER A 336 26.66 12.14 -23.12
CA SER A 336 27.92 12.64 -23.69
C SER A 336 28.71 13.41 -22.65
#